data_AF-A0A975LH63-F1
#
_entry.id   AF-A0A975LH63-F1
#
_cell.length_a   1.000
_cell.length_b   1.000
_cell.length_c   1.000
_cell.angle_alpha   90.00
_cell.angle_beta   90.00
_cell.angle_gamma   90.00
#
_symmetry.space_group_name_H-M   'P 1'
#
loop_
_entity.id
_entity.type
_entity.pdbx_description
1 polymer ?
#
loop_
_entity_poly.entity_id
_entity_poly.type
_entity_poly.pdbx_seq_one_letter_code
_entity_poly.pdbx_strand_id
1 'polypeptide(L)'
;MKNLRNRDHISEHNISNYLDKYFYTKIKEIGTNIEQIKRVYTKEEQLKGIDVKIIQQSGNIISIDEKVATNYNTKLSKFAFELDSYQFNRLVPGWLVSENNTDYYLLGWIDVIEDLVESGIKIKSDTVINEEDINYLELLLVTKETIIDFLSDNGYDVNYLIELTKDIRHGKRKLDRNRYLYKNEYDNGIRDFHFTMSGTKVENPLMVNIRKEKLIELGNKRLFIVDKNGVKVKKFE
;
A
#
# COMPACT_ATOMS: atom_id res chain seq x y z
N MET A 1 2.96 -22.65 -2.84
CA MET A 1 2.57 -21.44 -3.61
C MET A 1 1.07 -21.18 -3.60
N LYS A 2 0.19 -22.12 -4.00
CA LYS A 2 -1.28 -21.93 -3.99
C LYS A 2 -1.85 -21.53 -2.60
N ASN A 3 -1.22 -21.99 -1.52
CA ASN A 3 -1.61 -21.68 -0.14
C ASN A 3 -1.32 -20.22 0.28
N LEU A 4 -0.23 -19.61 -0.19
CA LEU A 4 0.14 -18.24 0.22
C LEU A 4 -0.74 -17.18 -0.44
N ARG A 5 -0.96 -17.26 -1.77
CA ARG A 5 -1.87 -16.33 -2.47
C ARG A 5 -3.30 -16.39 -1.97
N ASN A 6 -3.82 -17.59 -1.71
CA ASN A 6 -5.16 -17.74 -1.13
C ASN A 6 -5.24 -17.10 0.27
N ARG A 7 -4.16 -17.12 1.06
CA ARG A 7 -4.11 -16.50 2.39
C ARG A 7 -3.98 -14.99 2.34
N ASP A 8 -3.16 -14.48 1.42
CA ASP A 8 -3.07 -13.04 1.14
C ASP A 8 -4.46 -12.52 0.78
N HIS A 9 -5.19 -13.22 -0.12
CA HIS A 9 -6.58 -12.89 -0.45
C HIS A 9 -7.55 -12.94 0.74
N ILE A 10 -7.44 -13.95 1.63
CA ILE A 10 -8.31 -14.01 2.82
C ILE A 10 -7.98 -12.85 3.77
N SER A 11 -6.70 -12.54 3.97
CA SER A 11 -6.29 -11.45 4.87
C SER A 11 -6.68 -10.09 4.30
N GLU A 12 -6.49 -9.86 3.00
CA GLU A 12 -6.98 -8.67 2.28
C GLU A 12 -8.50 -8.52 2.42
N HIS A 13 -9.25 -9.63 2.29
CA HIS A 13 -10.69 -9.62 2.48
C HIS A 13 -11.09 -9.26 3.92
N ASN A 14 -10.43 -9.83 4.92
CA ASN A 14 -10.69 -9.54 6.33
C ASN A 14 -10.36 -8.08 6.68
N ILE A 15 -9.27 -7.54 6.13
CA ILE A 15 -8.91 -6.12 6.26
C ILE A 15 -9.97 -5.23 5.59
N SER A 16 -10.44 -5.60 4.39
CA SER A 16 -11.51 -4.87 3.69
C SER A 16 -12.79 -4.80 4.53
N ASN A 17 -13.19 -5.92 5.14
CA ASN A 17 -14.37 -5.98 6.02
C ASN A 17 -14.17 -5.09 7.27
N TYR A 18 -12.97 -5.10 7.87
CA TYR A 18 -12.62 -4.21 8.98
C TYR A 18 -12.75 -2.74 8.58
N LEU A 19 -12.22 -2.36 7.41
CA LEU A 19 -12.32 -1.00 6.87
C LEU A 19 -13.77 -0.58 6.63
N ASP A 20 -14.59 -1.44 6.05
CA ASP A 20 -16.02 -1.16 5.82
C ASP A 20 -16.74 -0.85 7.14
N LYS A 21 -16.50 -1.68 8.16
CA LYS A 21 -17.17 -1.60 9.45
C LYS A 21 -16.70 -0.42 10.30
N TYR A 22 -15.40 -0.15 10.35
CA TYR A 22 -14.84 0.81 11.31
C TYR A 22 -14.34 2.10 10.67
N PHE A 23 -13.85 2.07 9.44
CA PHE A 23 -13.35 3.27 8.74
C PHE A 23 -14.45 3.92 7.91
N TYR A 24 -14.95 3.26 6.86
CA TYR A 24 -15.87 3.89 5.91
C TYR A 24 -17.23 4.23 6.51
N THR A 25 -17.75 3.38 7.40
CA THR A 25 -18.96 3.69 8.17
C THR A 25 -18.77 5.02 8.91
N LYS A 26 -17.63 5.22 9.58
CA LYS A 26 -17.36 6.46 10.32
C LYS A 26 -17.09 7.66 9.41
N ILE A 27 -16.34 7.46 8.32
CA ILE A 27 -16.09 8.51 7.32
C ILE A 27 -17.40 9.02 6.72
N LYS A 28 -18.36 8.14 6.44
CA LYS A 28 -19.68 8.53 5.95
C LYS A 28 -20.45 9.39 6.97
N GLU A 29 -20.36 9.08 8.26
CA GLU A 29 -21.02 9.86 9.33
C GLU A 29 -20.45 11.27 9.47
N ILE A 30 -19.14 11.43 9.34
CA ILE A 30 -18.47 12.74 9.54
C ILE A 30 -18.33 13.54 8.24
N GLY A 31 -18.41 12.88 7.08
CA GLY A 31 -18.21 13.48 5.77
C GLY A 31 -19.47 14.19 5.28
N THR A 32 -19.49 15.52 5.32
CA THR A 32 -20.67 16.32 4.95
C THR A 32 -21.01 16.33 3.46
N ASN A 33 -20.07 15.93 2.58
CA ASN A 33 -20.24 15.92 1.13
C ASN A 33 -20.31 14.49 0.54
N ILE A 34 -20.43 13.46 1.38
CA ILE A 34 -20.51 12.06 0.92
C ILE A 34 -21.97 11.66 0.80
N GLU A 35 -22.41 11.32 -0.41
CA GLU A 35 -23.73 10.72 -0.64
C GLU A 35 -23.69 9.23 -0.34
N GLN A 36 -22.70 8.54 -0.90
CA GLN A 36 -22.59 7.08 -0.79
C GLN A 36 -21.14 6.60 -0.82
N ILE A 37 -20.88 5.50 -0.13
CA ILE A 37 -19.65 4.71 -0.24
C ILE A 37 -20.05 3.32 -0.72
N LYS A 38 -19.42 2.83 -1.79
CA LYS A 38 -19.69 1.52 -2.41
C LYS A 38 -18.41 0.71 -2.54
N ARG A 39 -18.38 -0.50 -1.99
CA ARG A 39 -17.34 -1.48 -2.31
C ARG A 39 -17.55 -2.06 -3.70
N VAL A 40 -16.46 -2.26 -4.41
CA VAL A 40 -16.41 -2.83 -5.75
C VAL A 40 -16.09 -4.31 -5.64
N TYR A 41 -16.95 -5.14 -6.23
CA TYR A 41 -16.78 -6.60 -6.29
C TYR A 41 -16.61 -7.11 -7.73
N THR A 42 -16.72 -6.22 -8.71
CA THR A 42 -16.58 -6.55 -10.13
C THR A 42 -15.10 -6.72 -10.46
N LYS A 43 -14.74 -7.88 -11.01
CA LYS A 43 -13.35 -8.19 -11.38
C LYS A 43 -12.76 -7.14 -12.32
N GLU A 44 -13.56 -6.62 -13.26
CA GLU A 44 -13.09 -5.63 -14.22
C GLU A 44 -12.60 -4.35 -13.55
N GLU A 45 -13.33 -3.86 -12.56
CA GLU A 45 -12.99 -2.62 -11.86
C GLU A 45 -11.87 -2.83 -10.84
N GLN A 46 -11.84 -3.99 -10.17
CA GLN A 46 -10.72 -4.37 -9.30
C GLN A 46 -9.41 -4.49 -10.09
N LEU A 47 -9.44 -5.02 -11.32
CA LEU A 47 -8.27 -5.02 -12.21
C LEU A 47 -7.82 -3.61 -12.62
N LYS A 48 -8.71 -2.62 -12.52
CA LYS A 48 -8.41 -1.18 -12.73
C LYS A 48 -8.01 -0.48 -11.43
N GLY A 49 -7.72 -1.21 -10.36
CA GLY A 49 -7.27 -0.66 -9.08
C GLY A 49 -8.37 0.11 -8.33
N ILE A 50 -9.61 -0.40 -8.35
CA ILE A 50 -10.71 0.20 -7.61
C ILE A 50 -11.28 -0.82 -6.63
N ASP A 51 -11.11 -0.56 -5.34
CA ASP A 51 -11.72 -1.34 -4.26
C ASP A 51 -12.98 -0.67 -3.73
N VAL A 52 -12.97 0.67 -3.64
CA VAL A 52 -14.07 1.46 -3.10
C VAL A 52 -14.33 2.70 -3.95
N LYS A 53 -15.60 3.06 -4.11
CA LYS A 53 -16.03 4.31 -4.72
C LYS A 53 -16.76 5.18 -3.70
N ILE A 54 -16.31 6.43 -3.56
CA ILE A 54 -17.02 7.47 -2.82
C ILE A 54 -17.77 8.34 -3.83
N ILE A 55 -19.09 8.34 -3.73
CA ILE A 55 -19.99 9.17 -4.52
C ILE A 55 -20.30 10.43 -3.69
N GLN A 56 -19.92 11.59 -4.20
CA GLN A 56 -20.18 12.87 -3.57
C GLN A 56 -21.56 13.41 -3.96
N GLN A 57 -22.12 14.30 -3.14
CA GLN A 57 -23.42 14.94 -3.43
C GLN A 57 -23.42 15.76 -4.74
N SER A 58 -22.25 16.20 -5.20
CA SER A 58 -22.08 16.85 -6.50
C SER A 58 -22.20 15.90 -7.70
N GLY A 59 -22.27 14.58 -7.47
CA GLY A 59 -22.21 13.56 -8.50
C GLY A 59 -20.79 13.12 -8.87
N ASN A 60 -19.75 13.74 -8.30
CA ASN A 60 -18.36 13.30 -8.50
C ASN A 60 -18.13 11.93 -7.86
N ILE A 61 -17.35 11.10 -8.53
CA ILE A 61 -16.97 9.77 -8.05
C ILE A 61 -15.46 9.77 -7.79
N ILE A 62 -15.07 9.40 -6.58
CA ILE A 62 -13.69 9.18 -6.18
C ILE A 62 -13.45 7.69 -6.07
N SER A 63 -12.45 7.19 -6.79
CA SER A 63 -12.04 5.79 -6.82
C SER A 63 -10.83 5.57 -5.90
N ILE A 64 -10.98 4.66 -4.94
CA ILE A 64 -9.98 4.34 -3.91
C ILE A 64 -9.45 2.92 -4.14
N ASP A 65 -8.13 2.80 -4.11
CA ASP A 65 -7.39 1.54 -4.10
C ASP A 65 -6.83 1.29 -2.70
N GLU A 66 -7.21 0.18 -2.07
CA GLU A 66 -6.79 -0.19 -0.72
C GLU A 66 -5.45 -0.92 -0.80
N LYS A 67 -4.45 -0.39 -0.09
CA LYS A 67 -3.09 -0.94 -0.08
C LYS A 67 -2.61 -1.00 1.36
N VAL A 68 -2.79 -2.15 2.00
CA VAL A 68 -2.37 -2.36 3.39
C VAL A 68 -1.10 -3.21 3.45
N ALA A 69 -0.07 -2.70 4.11
CA ALA A 69 1.18 -3.41 4.32
C ALA A 69 1.00 -4.45 5.43
N THR A 70 1.01 -5.73 5.05
CA THR A 70 0.74 -6.90 5.91
C THR A 70 2.00 -7.47 6.59
N ASN A 71 3.04 -6.67 6.84
CA ASN A 71 4.21 -7.17 7.57
C ASN A 71 4.01 -7.03 9.08
N TYR A 72 3.61 -8.14 9.71
CA TYR A 72 3.19 -8.18 11.12
C TYR A 72 4.35 -8.26 12.12
N ASN A 73 5.57 -8.55 11.67
CA ASN A 73 6.70 -8.81 12.57
C ASN A 73 7.51 -7.56 12.92
N THR A 74 7.26 -6.44 12.23
CA THR A 74 8.00 -5.19 12.43
C THR A 74 7.11 -4.02 12.12
N LYS A 75 7.06 -3.01 13.00
CA LYS A 75 6.42 -1.73 12.69
C LYS A 75 7.12 -1.11 11.47
N LEU A 76 6.45 -1.15 10.32
CA LEU A 76 7.02 -0.64 9.08
C LEU A 76 7.00 0.89 9.08
N SER A 77 8.18 1.49 8.91
CA SER A 77 8.36 2.93 8.72
C SER A 77 8.37 3.35 7.25
N LYS A 78 7.82 2.52 6.37
CA LYS A 78 7.77 2.76 4.92
C LYS A 78 6.62 2.03 4.26
N PHE A 79 6.30 2.42 3.03
CA PHE A 79 5.38 1.71 2.16
C PHE A 79 6.08 1.32 0.85
N ALA A 80 5.79 0.12 0.33
CA ALA A 80 6.37 -0.38 -0.91
C ALA A 80 5.35 -0.27 -2.05
N PHE A 81 5.73 0.42 -3.11
CA PHE A 81 4.95 0.60 -4.33
C PHE A 81 5.53 -0.27 -5.43
N GLU A 82 4.71 -1.13 -6.03
CA GLU A 82 5.17 -2.05 -7.07
C GLU A 82 5.40 -1.33 -8.40
N LEU A 83 6.57 -1.55 -9.00
CA LEU A 83 6.96 -1.02 -10.31
C LEU A 83 6.85 -2.09 -11.40
N ASP A 84 7.24 -3.33 -11.10
CA ASP A 84 6.94 -4.49 -11.94
C ASP A 84 6.99 -5.80 -11.13
N SER A 85 6.39 -6.85 -11.68
CA SER A 85 6.44 -8.20 -11.12
C SER A 85 6.22 -9.27 -12.18
N TYR A 86 6.65 -10.49 -11.89
CA TYR A 86 6.35 -11.66 -12.72
C TYR A 86 5.02 -12.28 -12.32
N GLN A 87 4.06 -12.28 -13.23
CA GLN A 87 2.79 -12.98 -13.07
C GLN A 87 2.68 -14.08 -14.12
N PHE A 88 2.61 -15.34 -13.68
CA PHE A 88 2.54 -16.51 -14.57
C PHE A 88 3.67 -16.50 -15.64
N ASN A 89 4.90 -16.24 -15.22
CA ASN A 89 6.11 -16.09 -16.05
C ASN A 89 6.08 -14.93 -17.07
N ARG A 90 5.13 -13.99 -16.94
CA ARG A 90 5.11 -12.75 -17.73
C ARG A 90 5.49 -11.59 -16.83
N LEU A 91 6.39 -10.74 -17.31
CA LEU A 91 6.67 -9.47 -16.64
C LEU A 91 5.48 -8.54 -16.91
N VAL A 92 4.89 -8.02 -15.84
CA VAL A 92 3.78 -7.07 -15.92
C VAL A 92 4.14 -5.78 -15.18
N PRO A 93 3.62 -4.62 -15.63
CA PRO A 93 3.75 -3.37 -14.89
C PRO A 93 3.14 -3.48 -13.51
N GLY A 94 3.80 -2.88 -12.53
CA GLY A 94 3.28 -2.75 -11.18
C GLY A 94 2.22 -1.67 -11.09
N TRP A 95 1.39 -1.75 -10.06
CA TRP A 95 0.19 -0.90 -9.91
C TRP A 95 0.49 0.60 -9.74
N LEU A 96 1.73 1.00 -9.41
CA LEU A 96 2.08 2.43 -9.36
C LEU A 96 2.25 3.02 -10.76
N VAL A 97 2.86 2.26 -11.68
CA VAL A 97 3.23 2.73 -13.03
C VAL A 97 2.26 2.27 -14.12
N SER A 98 1.32 1.38 -13.79
CA SER A 98 0.26 0.97 -14.72
C SER A 98 -0.77 2.07 -14.92
N GLU A 99 -1.36 2.14 -16.10
CA GLU A 99 -2.63 2.84 -16.32
C GLU A 99 -3.72 2.14 -15.50
N ASN A 100 -4.33 2.88 -14.58
CA ASN A 100 -5.42 2.42 -13.72
C ASN A 100 -6.34 3.60 -13.40
N ASN A 101 -7.48 3.33 -12.79
CA ASN A 101 -8.51 4.33 -12.51
C ASN A 101 -8.50 4.73 -11.02
N THR A 102 -7.34 4.65 -10.38
CA THR A 102 -7.18 4.99 -8.97
C THR A 102 -6.95 6.48 -8.81
N ASP A 103 -7.85 7.17 -8.11
CA ASP A 103 -7.66 8.57 -7.73
C ASP A 103 -6.80 8.67 -6.47
N TYR A 104 -7.13 7.84 -5.46
CA TYR A 104 -6.45 7.80 -4.17
C TYR A 104 -6.02 6.39 -3.81
N TYR A 105 -4.80 6.28 -3.27
CA TYR A 105 -4.39 5.13 -2.50
C TYR A 105 -4.80 5.33 -1.04
N LEU A 106 -5.50 4.34 -0.47
CA LEU A 106 -5.64 4.20 0.99
C LEU A 106 -4.51 3.29 1.48
N LEU A 107 -3.39 3.91 1.87
CA LEU A 107 -2.22 3.22 2.38
C LEU A 107 -2.45 2.85 3.84
N GLY A 108 -2.30 1.58 4.20
CA GLY A 108 -2.50 1.09 5.56
C GLY A 108 -1.26 0.43 6.16
N TRP A 109 -1.06 0.64 7.46
CA TRP A 109 -0.15 -0.14 8.29
C TRP A 109 -0.94 -0.80 9.40
N ILE A 110 -0.85 -2.12 9.46
CA ILE A 110 -1.61 -2.93 10.40
C ILE A 110 -0.84 -3.22 11.67
N ASP A 111 -1.53 -3.08 12.80
CA ASP A 111 -1.12 -3.52 14.12
C ASP A 111 -2.08 -4.64 14.57
N VAL A 112 -1.53 -5.74 15.04
CA VAL A 112 -2.28 -6.94 15.45
C VAL A 112 -2.07 -7.21 16.94
N ILE A 113 -3.02 -7.88 17.58
CA ILE A 113 -3.01 -8.14 19.04
C ILE A 113 -1.70 -8.81 19.48
N GLU A 114 -1.12 -8.31 20.58
CA GLU A 114 0.18 -8.73 21.12
C GLU A 114 0.29 -10.24 21.38
N ASP A 115 -0.78 -10.94 21.75
CA ASP A 115 -0.78 -12.41 21.98
C ASP A 115 -0.39 -13.22 20.72
N LEU A 116 -0.61 -12.69 19.51
CA LEU A 116 -0.11 -13.28 18.26
C LEU A 116 1.41 -13.15 18.11
N VAL A 117 2.01 -12.21 18.84
CA VAL A 117 3.42 -11.82 18.80
C VAL A 117 4.20 -12.34 20.02
N GLU A 118 3.57 -12.41 21.20
CA GLU A 118 4.18 -12.71 22.52
C GLU A 118 4.58 -14.16 22.72
N SER A 119 4.10 -15.11 21.92
CA SER A 119 4.46 -16.53 22.07
C SER A 119 5.94 -16.84 21.71
N GLY A 120 6.78 -15.83 21.45
CA GLY A 120 8.15 -16.00 20.91
C GLY A 120 8.16 -16.61 19.50
N ILE A 121 6.97 -16.92 18.98
CA ILE A 121 6.72 -17.35 17.63
C ILE A 121 6.55 -16.06 16.85
N LYS A 122 7.57 -15.68 16.05
CA LYS A 122 7.37 -14.76 14.93
C LYS A 122 6.05 -15.16 14.27
N ILE A 123 5.09 -14.25 14.10
CA ILE A 123 3.91 -14.53 13.29
C ILE A 123 4.46 -15.08 11.99
N LYS A 124 4.26 -16.39 11.79
CA LYS A 124 4.83 -17.05 10.63
C LYS A 124 4.25 -16.30 9.45
N SER A 125 5.04 -16.10 8.39
CA SER A 125 4.62 -15.35 7.19
C SER A 125 3.41 -15.96 6.46
N ASP A 126 2.77 -16.96 7.06
CA ASP A 126 1.71 -17.79 6.54
C ASP A 126 0.47 -17.76 7.46
N THR A 127 0.43 -16.95 8.54
CA THR A 127 -0.76 -16.72 9.36
C THR A 127 -1.80 -15.87 8.61
N VAL A 128 -3.07 -16.29 8.66
CA VAL A 128 -4.21 -15.49 8.17
C VAL A 128 -4.60 -14.51 9.27
N ILE A 129 -4.80 -13.24 8.90
CA ILE A 129 -5.32 -12.23 9.84
C ILE A 129 -6.82 -12.20 9.75
N ASN A 130 -7.49 -12.42 10.87
CA ASN A 130 -8.93 -12.23 10.99
C ASN A 130 -9.24 -10.83 11.50
N GLU A 131 -10.49 -10.39 11.34
CA GLU A 131 -10.93 -9.06 11.76
C GLU A 131 -10.71 -8.84 13.27
N GLU A 132 -10.90 -9.88 14.06
CA GLU A 132 -10.73 -9.87 15.50
C GLU A 132 -9.28 -9.66 15.94
N ASP A 133 -8.32 -10.09 15.11
CA ASP A 133 -6.88 -10.00 15.37
C ASP A 133 -6.32 -8.59 15.16
N ILE A 134 -7.08 -7.71 14.51
CA ILE A 134 -6.68 -6.34 14.20
C ILE A 134 -6.87 -5.48 15.45
N ASN A 135 -5.77 -4.97 15.97
CA ASN A 135 -5.76 -4.01 17.07
C ASN A 135 -6.14 -2.62 16.55
N TYR A 136 -5.37 -2.10 15.60
CA TYR A 136 -5.69 -0.89 14.86
C TYR A 136 -5.02 -0.86 13.47
N LEU A 137 -5.52 0.01 12.60
CA LEU A 137 -4.90 0.39 11.34
C LEU A 137 -4.47 1.85 11.38
N GLU A 138 -3.23 2.14 11.02
CA GLU A 138 -2.80 3.49 10.63
C GLU A 138 -3.03 3.64 9.13
N LEU A 139 -3.96 4.51 8.73
CA LEU A 139 -4.36 4.73 7.35
C LEU A 139 -3.99 6.14 6.89
N LEU A 140 -3.57 6.24 5.64
CA LEU A 140 -3.19 7.46 4.96
C LEU A 140 -3.86 7.49 3.58
N LEU A 141 -4.54 8.59 3.27
CA LEU A 141 -5.02 8.85 1.92
C LEU A 141 -4.01 9.74 1.18
N VAL A 142 -3.59 9.31 0.00
CA VAL A 142 -2.70 10.07 -0.87
C VAL A 142 -3.12 9.86 -2.32
N THR A 143 -3.09 10.91 -3.14
CA THR A 143 -3.41 10.75 -4.57
C THR A 143 -2.28 10.01 -5.28
N LYS A 144 -2.63 9.26 -6.32
CA LYS A 144 -1.63 8.62 -7.17
C LYS A 144 -0.68 9.67 -7.77
N GLU A 145 -1.24 10.78 -8.25
CA GLU A 145 -0.52 11.89 -8.86
C GLU A 145 0.53 12.47 -7.91
N THR A 146 0.21 12.70 -6.63
CA THR A 146 1.19 13.24 -5.67
C THR A 146 2.36 12.29 -5.44
N ILE A 147 2.17 10.97 -5.50
CA ILE A 147 3.29 10.01 -5.43
C ILE A 147 4.15 10.08 -6.71
N ILE A 148 3.51 10.17 -7.87
CA ILE A 148 4.21 10.28 -9.16
C ILE A 148 4.99 11.59 -9.26
N ASP A 149 4.39 12.71 -8.89
CA ASP A 149 5.02 14.03 -8.87
C ASP A 149 6.23 14.04 -7.94
N PHE A 150 6.09 13.50 -6.73
CA PHE A 150 7.21 13.37 -5.79
C PHE A 150 8.38 12.58 -6.38
N LEU A 151 8.12 11.46 -7.05
CA LEU A 151 9.18 10.67 -7.68
C LEU A 151 9.79 11.41 -8.89
N SER A 152 8.95 12.06 -9.70
CA SER A 152 9.35 12.87 -10.86
C SER A 152 10.27 14.02 -10.45
N ASP A 153 9.94 14.76 -9.39
CA ASP A 153 10.76 15.84 -8.81
C ASP A 153 12.13 15.34 -8.34
N ASN A 154 12.24 14.03 -8.05
CA ASN A 154 13.48 13.36 -7.69
C ASN A 154 14.20 12.70 -8.88
N GLY A 155 13.76 12.97 -10.12
CA GLY A 155 14.33 12.44 -11.36
C GLY A 155 13.82 11.06 -11.77
N TYR A 156 12.66 10.62 -11.24
CA TYR A 156 12.05 9.32 -11.49
C TYR A 156 10.62 9.46 -12.00
N ASP A 157 10.46 10.07 -13.17
CA ASP A 157 9.17 10.02 -13.87
C ASP A 157 8.78 8.58 -14.25
N VAL A 158 7.51 8.38 -14.65
CA VAL A 158 6.96 7.05 -14.95
C VAL A 158 7.75 6.31 -16.03
N ASN A 159 8.17 7.01 -17.09
CA ASN A 159 8.93 6.38 -18.19
C ASN A 159 10.31 5.96 -17.70
N TYR A 160 10.98 6.82 -16.92
CA TYR A 160 12.26 6.50 -16.33
C TYR A 160 12.16 5.32 -15.35
N LEU A 161 11.09 5.25 -14.54
CA LEU A 161 10.85 4.11 -13.65
C LEU A 161 10.71 2.79 -14.42
N ILE A 162 9.98 2.79 -15.53
CA ILE A 162 9.81 1.62 -16.40
C ILE A 162 11.16 1.21 -17.03
N GLU A 163 11.94 2.15 -17.53
CA GLU A 163 13.27 1.84 -18.09
C GLU A 163 14.25 1.37 -17.01
N LEU A 164 14.20 1.97 -15.82
CA LEU A 164 14.98 1.55 -14.67
C LEU A 164 14.70 0.10 -14.30
N THR A 165 13.43 -0.35 -14.31
CA THR A 165 13.13 -1.74 -14.01
C THR A 165 13.69 -2.68 -15.08
N LYS A 166 13.55 -2.33 -16.37
CA LYS A 166 14.17 -3.10 -17.48
C LYS A 166 15.69 -3.20 -17.31
N ASP A 167 16.35 -2.11 -16.96
CA ASP A 167 17.80 -2.08 -16.76
C ASP A 167 18.23 -2.95 -15.57
N ILE A 168 17.48 -2.94 -14.48
CA ILE A 168 17.73 -3.81 -13.31
C ILE A 168 17.54 -5.29 -13.71
N ARG A 169 16.44 -5.62 -14.41
CA ARG A 169 16.13 -7.00 -14.84
C ARG A 169 17.17 -7.55 -15.80
N HIS A 170 17.69 -6.72 -16.71
CA HIS A 170 18.75 -7.09 -17.66
C HIS A 170 20.17 -6.98 -17.09
N GLY A 171 20.33 -6.58 -15.83
CA GLY A 171 21.64 -6.44 -15.18
C GLY A 171 22.48 -5.24 -15.66
N LYS A 172 21.90 -4.32 -16.44
CA LYS A 172 22.52 -3.05 -16.82
C LYS A 172 22.64 -2.10 -15.63
N ARG A 173 21.67 -2.15 -14.72
CA ARG A 173 21.70 -1.47 -13.43
C ARG A 173 21.92 -2.49 -12.32
N LYS A 174 23.07 -2.44 -11.67
CA LYS A 174 23.39 -3.38 -10.57
C LYS A 174 22.74 -2.90 -9.27
N LEU A 175 22.02 -3.82 -8.63
CA LEU A 175 21.63 -3.68 -7.23
C LEU A 175 22.80 -4.07 -6.34
N ASP A 176 22.79 -3.62 -5.09
CA ASP A 176 23.74 -4.11 -4.08
C ASP A 176 23.53 -5.60 -3.76
N ARG A 177 24.39 -6.16 -2.89
CA ARG A 177 24.31 -7.58 -2.49
C ARG A 177 22.96 -7.97 -1.86
N ASN A 178 22.25 -7.00 -1.29
CA ASN A 178 20.96 -7.19 -0.65
C ASN A 178 19.78 -6.84 -1.57
N ARG A 179 20.04 -6.65 -2.88
CA ARG A 179 19.06 -6.32 -3.92
C ARG A 179 18.39 -4.95 -3.72
N TYR A 180 19.14 -3.98 -3.23
CA TYR A 180 18.69 -2.60 -3.12
C TYR A 180 19.39 -1.66 -4.10
N LEU A 181 18.73 -0.54 -4.36
CA LEU A 181 19.32 0.66 -4.94
C LEU A 181 19.04 1.83 -3.99
N TYR A 182 20.07 2.63 -3.67
CA TYR A 182 20.02 3.80 -2.78
C TYR A 182 19.68 3.53 -1.31
N LYS A 183 19.80 2.30 -0.82
CA LYS A 183 19.48 1.97 0.58
C LYS A 183 20.33 2.76 1.59
N ASN A 184 21.61 2.97 1.31
CA ASN A 184 22.49 3.73 2.20
C ASN A 184 22.11 5.23 2.26
N GLU A 185 21.76 5.85 1.12
CA GLU A 185 21.26 7.23 1.09
C GLU A 185 19.96 7.34 1.88
N TYR A 186 19.05 6.38 1.66
CA TYR A 186 17.83 6.28 2.43
C TYR A 186 18.14 6.21 3.92
N ASP A 187 18.91 5.24 4.39
CA ASP A 187 19.18 5.01 5.81
C ASP A 187 19.83 6.21 6.51
N ASN A 188 20.68 6.95 5.79
CA ASN A 188 21.33 8.17 6.30
C ASN A 188 20.45 9.44 6.19
N GLY A 189 19.19 9.31 5.77
CA GLY A 189 18.25 10.43 5.66
C GLY A 189 18.53 11.37 4.49
N ILE A 190 19.38 10.97 3.54
CA ILE A 190 19.70 11.76 2.33
C ILE A 190 18.55 11.68 1.32
N ARG A 191 17.82 10.56 1.32
CA ARG A 191 16.70 10.31 0.40
C ARG A 191 15.51 9.71 1.15
N ASP A 192 14.31 10.08 0.73
CA ASP A 192 13.06 9.56 1.31
C ASP A 192 12.57 8.25 0.70
N PHE A 193 13.29 7.71 -0.28
CA PHE A 193 12.96 6.46 -0.93
C PHE A 193 14.18 5.62 -1.34
N HIS A 194 13.95 4.34 -1.55
CA HIS A 194 14.93 3.42 -2.14
C HIS A 194 14.24 2.35 -2.98
N PHE A 195 14.95 1.69 -3.88
CA PHE A 195 14.40 0.58 -4.65
C PHE A 195 14.80 -0.76 -4.04
N THR A 196 13.94 -1.76 -4.21
CA THR A 196 14.17 -3.13 -3.77
C THR A 196 13.65 -4.10 -4.81
N MET A 197 14.38 -5.18 -5.06
CA MET A 197 13.86 -6.35 -5.78
C MET A 197 13.74 -7.53 -4.81
N SER A 198 12.55 -8.10 -4.68
CA SER A 198 12.30 -9.19 -3.73
C SER A 198 13.08 -10.46 -4.08
N GLY A 199 13.93 -10.94 -3.18
CA GLY A 199 14.69 -12.18 -3.40
C GLY A 199 13.92 -13.48 -3.14
N THR A 200 12.75 -13.41 -2.49
CA THR A 200 12.08 -14.57 -1.90
C THR A 200 10.72 -14.89 -2.52
N LYS A 201 10.09 -13.92 -3.18
CA LYS A 201 8.80 -14.13 -3.86
C LYS A 201 9.01 -14.67 -5.27
N VAL A 202 8.15 -15.59 -5.71
CA VAL A 202 8.14 -16.11 -7.09
C VAL A 202 7.86 -15.00 -8.10
N GLU A 203 7.00 -14.05 -7.72
CA GLU A 203 6.71 -12.85 -8.50
C GLU A 203 7.91 -11.90 -8.60
N ASN A 204 8.91 -12.07 -7.72
CA ASN A 204 10.15 -11.30 -7.69
C ASN A 204 9.92 -9.78 -7.91
N PRO A 205 8.95 -9.14 -7.23
CA PRO A 205 8.55 -7.76 -7.53
C PRO A 205 9.70 -6.78 -7.32
N LEU A 206 9.77 -5.79 -8.20
CA LEU A 206 10.61 -4.61 -8.05
C LEU A 206 9.73 -3.48 -7.53
N MET A 207 10.17 -2.86 -6.44
CA MET A 207 9.37 -1.89 -5.70
C MET A 207 10.20 -0.63 -5.40
N VAL A 208 9.54 0.52 -5.40
CA VAL A 208 10.05 1.72 -4.74
C VAL A 208 9.48 1.77 -3.31
N ASN A 209 10.33 2.00 -2.33
CA ASN A 209 9.96 2.04 -0.92
C ASN A 209 10.09 3.48 -0.45
N ILE A 210 8.99 4.10 -0.01
CA ILE A 210 8.96 5.50 0.44
C ILE A 210 8.74 5.54 1.95
N ARG A 211 9.48 6.42 2.64
CA ARG A 211 9.35 6.67 4.09
C ARG A 211 7.90 7.01 4.45
N LYS A 212 7.43 6.44 5.54
CA LYS A 212 6.08 6.73 6.06
C LYS A 212 5.93 8.20 6.42
N GLU A 213 6.94 8.81 6.99
CA GLU A 213 6.95 10.24 7.34
C GLU A 213 6.76 11.10 6.10
N LYS A 214 7.47 10.78 5.00
CA LYS A 214 7.30 11.48 3.74
C LYS A 214 5.92 11.26 3.14
N LEU A 215 5.40 10.04 3.19
CA LEU A 215 4.04 9.75 2.72
C LEU A 215 2.99 10.53 3.52
N ILE A 216 3.16 10.68 4.83
CA ILE A 216 2.28 11.51 5.66
C ILE A 216 2.30 12.97 5.20
N GLU A 217 3.47 13.52 4.89
CA GLU A 217 3.60 14.86 4.30
C GLU A 217 2.81 14.98 2.99
N LEU A 218 2.99 14.01 2.08
CA LEU A 218 2.31 13.95 0.79
C LEU A 218 0.79 13.76 0.92
N GLY A 219 0.33 13.01 1.93
CA GLY A 219 -1.09 12.80 2.24
C GLY A 219 -1.68 13.88 3.15
N ASN A 220 -1.32 15.14 2.91
CA ASN A 220 -1.85 16.31 3.62
C ASN A 220 -1.64 16.30 5.16
N LYS A 221 -0.55 15.69 5.63
CA LYS A 221 -0.18 15.62 7.05
C LYS A 221 -1.27 15.02 7.95
N ARG A 222 -2.09 14.11 7.43
CA ARG A 222 -3.19 13.45 8.17
C ARG A 222 -3.02 11.95 8.17
N LEU A 223 -3.04 11.37 9.36
CA LEU A 223 -3.08 9.93 9.56
C LEU A 223 -4.35 9.56 10.32
N PHE A 224 -5.11 8.61 9.80
CA PHE A 224 -6.27 8.05 10.46
C PHE A 224 -5.84 6.83 11.27
N ILE A 225 -6.14 6.80 12.56
CA ILE A 225 -5.95 5.63 13.41
C ILE A 225 -7.33 5.02 13.60
N VAL A 226 -7.53 3.83 13.05
CA VAL A 226 -8.81 3.12 13.05
C VAL A 226 -8.70 1.94 13.99
N ASP A 227 -9.52 1.94 15.03
CA ASP A 227 -9.67 0.84 15.97
C ASP A 227 -11.16 0.43 16.07
N LYS A 228 -11.49 -0.61 16.85
CA LYS A 228 -12.88 -1.08 17.00
C LYS A 228 -13.82 -0.07 17.68
N ASN A 229 -13.28 1.00 18.27
CA ASN A 229 -14.04 2.12 18.86
C ASN A 229 -14.23 3.28 17.85
N GLY A 230 -13.66 3.19 16.64
CA GLY A 230 -13.85 4.14 15.55
C GLY A 230 -12.56 4.77 15.04
N VAL A 231 -12.65 6.00 14.56
CA VAL A 231 -11.57 6.69 13.84
C VAL A 231 -11.06 7.89 14.63
N LYS A 232 -9.75 7.93 14.88
CA LYS A 232 -9.03 9.10 15.41
C LYS A 232 -8.18 9.71 14.30
N VAL A 233 -8.12 11.03 14.22
CA VAL A 233 -7.28 11.72 13.21
C VAL A 233 -6.09 12.36 13.91
N LYS A 234 -4.88 11.92 13.54
CA LYS A 234 -3.63 12.56 13.93
C LYS A 234 -3.20 13.53 12.83
N LYS A 235 -3.06 14.81 13.19
CA LYS A 235 -2.52 15.85 12.32
C LYS A 235 -1.06 16.08 12.68
N PHE A 236 -0.22 16.23 11.67
CA PHE A 236 1.19 16.58 11.84
C PHE A 236 1.36 18.05 11.44
N GLU A 237 2.18 18.77 12.21
CA GLU A 237 2.47 20.19 11.97
C GLU A 237 3.48 20.40 10.85
#